data_AF-A0A4R6WI92-F1
#
_entry.id   AF-A0A4R6WI92-F1
#
_cell.length_a   1.000
_cell.length_b   1.000
_cell.length_c   1.000
_cell.angle_alpha   90.00
_cell.angle_beta   90.00
_cell.angle_gamma   90.00
#
_symmetry.space_group_name_H-M   'P 1'
#
loop_
_entity.id
_entity.type
_entity.pdbx_description
1 polymer ?
#
loop_
_entity_poly.entity_id
_entity_poly.type
_entity_poly.pdbx_seq_one_letter_code
_entity_poly.pdbx_strand_id
1 'polypeptide(L)'
;MKKRTLLNSLLMLGVCSTALFSCSKDKNDDNTSVVENPSTFVFVVNADGSSEGGSAGSYVVNVDDVSKGQLSIIGNGIPSNEFYFNVQNNYVFGLTYSNEGPMTPYGFNEKGVLTRFDRKTINTIRPGIYGNYGSKNIVIGSTNRALTNPVATLLNVDVEANRIQNESTLNLSTDIAGAGRMIAWTGLFQVGDKIYVPYQITEGVGNWGGEIVEQNKATIAIFDYPGLKLVKKIEDDRGSYIGNWGSNQGIGVSANGDAYTWFTAGEKSKNKSGILRIKKGTDEFDKSYYFNVEDLGKGKIARGNHLSGDKYLMTMYQTAETGGTAGGKVNLAIVDVAQKTVVEVKGAPDHDQSSYNNKVYTEKNGKTAYYVLQDPADGEFYVYVIDVATAKATKGLKFVGISDVNAFSKLETGVN
;
A
#
# COMPACT_ATOMS: atom_id res chain seq x y z
N MET A 1 -17.60 45.90 -65.51
CA MET A 1 -17.40 47.38 -65.44
C MET A 1 -18.29 47.91 -64.33
N LYS A 2 -17.80 48.01 -63.09
CA LYS A 2 -17.28 49.24 -62.43
C LYS A 2 -18.26 50.43 -62.42
N LYS A 3 -18.80 50.73 -61.23
CA LYS A 3 -18.71 52.02 -60.49
C LYS A 3 -19.10 51.72 -59.02
N ARG A 4 -18.18 51.61 -58.03
CA ARG A 4 -17.44 52.65 -57.26
C ARG A 4 -18.38 53.65 -56.57
N THR A 5 -18.30 54.02 -55.28
CA THR A 5 -17.47 53.72 -54.08
C THR A 5 -17.99 54.66 -52.96
N LEU A 6 -17.77 54.32 -51.67
CA LEU A 6 -17.38 55.18 -50.51
C LEU A 6 -17.90 54.51 -49.21
N LEU A 7 -17.10 53.74 -48.47
CA LEU A 7 -16.04 54.10 -47.49
C LEU A 7 -16.52 54.99 -46.32
N ASN A 8 -16.59 54.42 -45.11
CA ASN A 8 -15.81 54.88 -43.95
C ASN A 8 -15.92 53.89 -42.77
N SER A 9 -14.77 53.34 -42.38
CA SER A 9 -14.52 52.71 -41.09
C SER A 9 -14.39 53.79 -40.00
N LEU A 10 -14.79 53.51 -38.75
CA LEU A 10 -13.90 53.64 -37.58
C LEU A 10 -14.51 53.04 -36.28
N LEU A 11 -13.64 52.28 -35.62
CA LEU A 11 -13.58 51.77 -34.25
C LEU A 11 -13.98 52.76 -33.13
N MET A 12 -14.68 52.30 -32.07
CA MET A 12 -14.13 51.98 -30.72
C MET A 12 -15.19 51.97 -29.59
N LEU A 13 -15.08 50.91 -28.76
CA LEU A 13 -15.30 50.77 -27.31
C LEU A 13 -16.50 51.42 -26.58
N GLY A 14 -17.19 50.58 -25.81
CA GLY A 14 -17.55 50.95 -24.43
C GLY A 14 -18.70 50.19 -23.76
N VAL A 15 -18.32 49.44 -22.72
CA VAL A 15 -19.05 49.19 -21.45
C VAL A 15 -19.95 47.95 -21.35
N CYS A 16 -19.39 46.95 -20.66
CA CYS A 16 -20.07 45.86 -19.97
C CYS A 16 -20.90 46.39 -18.79
N SER A 17 -22.10 45.84 -18.59
CA SER A 17 -22.87 46.00 -17.34
C SER A 17 -23.10 44.63 -16.72
N THR A 18 -22.30 44.30 -15.72
CA THR A 18 -22.50 43.22 -14.75
C THR A 18 -23.43 43.72 -13.64
N ALA A 19 -24.49 42.98 -13.33
CA ALA A 19 -25.25 43.17 -12.10
C ALA A 19 -24.73 42.21 -11.04
N LEU A 20 -23.97 42.75 -10.09
CA LEU A 20 -23.61 42.11 -8.82
C LEU A 20 -24.70 42.43 -7.80
N PHE A 21 -25.31 41.40 -7.19
CA PHE A 21 -26.02 41.57 -5.93
C PHE A 21 -25.01 41.50 -4.77
N SER A 22 -25.10 42.49 -3.91
CA SER A 22 -24.18 42.82 -2.82
C SER A 22 -24.71 42.33 -1.47
N CYS A 23 -23.84 41.59 -0.76
CA CYS A 23 -23.62 41.45 0.68
C CYS A 23 -24.74 41.67 1.72
N SER A 24 -24.82 40.72 2.67
CA SER A 24 -24.82 41.06 4.09
C SER A 24 -23.73 40.26 4.84
N LYS A 25 -22.85 41.01 5.51
CA LYS A 25 -21.81 40.67 6.52
C LYS A 25 -22.46 40.19 7.83
N ASP A 26 -21.88 39.48 8.79
CA ASP A 26 -20.53 38.97 9.11
C ASP A 26 -20.76 37.86 10.16
N LYS A 27 -20.06 36.72 10.06
CA LYS A 27 -19.49 35.97 11.20
C LYS A 27 -18.25 35.23 10.68
N ASN A 28 -17.07 35.67 11.13
CA ASN A 28 -15.82 34.95 10.94
C ASN A 28 -15.91 33.62 11.70
N ASP A 29 -16.21 32.55 10.98
CA ASP A 29 -15.65 31.24 11.28
C ASP A 29 -14.49 31.05 10.31
N ASP A 30 -13.28 31.10 10.83
CA ASP A 30 -12.08 30.57 10.17
C ASP A 30 -12.22 29.04 10.09
N ASN A 31 -13.13 28.58 9.24
CA ASN A 31 -13.08 27.24 8.67
C ASN A 31 -12.48 27.43 7.29
N THR A 32 -11.15 27.34 7.21
CA THR A 32 -10.49 26.97 5.96
C THR A 32 -10.99 25.57 5.60
N SER A 33 -12.14 25.51 4.94
CA SER A 33 -12.59 24.32 4.23
C SER A 33 -11.51 24.02 3.19
N VAL A 34 -10.73 22.98 3.46
CA VAL A 34 -9.84 22.39 2.46
C VAL A 34 -10.73 22.11 1.25
N VAL A 35 -10.46 22.78 0.14
CA VAL A 35 -11.07 22.42 -1.14
C VAL A 35 -10.51 21.02 -1.45
N GLU A 36 -11.26 19.97 -1.10
CA GLU A 36 -10.91 18.63 -1.55
C GLU A 36 -11.07 18.61 -3.06
N ASN A 37 -9.97 18.38 -3.77
CA ASN A 37 -10.02 18.02 -5.17
C ASN A 37 -10.94 16.80 -5.32
N PRO A 38 -11.77 16.75 -6.37
CA PRO A 38 -12.55 15.55 -6.62
C PRO A 38 -11.61 14.34 -6.68
N SER A 39 -12.06 13.18 -6.19
CA SER A 39 -11.22 12.00 -6.12
C SER A 39 -12.05 10.75 -6.39
N THR A 40 -11.40 9.75 -6.97
CA THR A 40 -12.03 8.54 -7.51
C THR A 40 -11.23 7.33 -7.05
N PHE A 41 -11.94 6.26 -6.67
CA PHE A 41 -11.30 4.99 -6.32
C PHE A 41 -10.79 4.29 -7.58
N VAL A 42 -9.59 3.74 -7.49
CA VAL A 42 -8.95 2.97 -8.55
C VAL A 42 -8.60 1.60 -7.99
N PHE A 43 -9.09 0.56 -8.65
CA PHE A 43 -8.86 -0.83 -8.28
C PHE A 43 -8.06 -1.54 -9.37
N VAL A 44 -7.20 -2.45 -8.93
CA VAL A 44 -6.55 -3.42 -9.79
C VAL A 44 -7.16 -4.78 -9.50
N VAL A 45 -7.75 -5.41 -10.50
CA VAL A 45 -8.59 -6.60 -10.37
C VAL A 45 -8.16 -7.70 -11.33
N ASN A 46 -8.42 -8.96 -10.97
CA ASN A 46 -8.37 -10.09 -11.88
C ASN A 46 -9.79 -10.51 -12.24
N ALA A 47 -10.09 -10.58 -13.52
CA ALA A 47 -11.38 -11.05 -14.03
C ALA A 47 -11.33 -12.54 -14.35
N ASP A 48 -12.45 -13.23 -14.16
CA ASP A 48 -12.60 -14.68 -14.34
C ASP A 48 -12.90 -15.11 -15.78
N GLY A 49 -13.26 -14.18 -16.67
CA GLY A 49 -13.65 -14.48 -18.04
C GLY A 49 -15.15 -14.71 -18.26
N SER A 50 -16.02 -14.31 -17.32
CA SER A 50 -17.47 -14.45 -17.41
C SER A 50 -18.16 -13.41 -18.30
N SER A 51 -19.39 -13.69 -18.74
CA SER A 51 -20.18 -12.74 -19.55
C SER A 51 -20.52 -11.44 -18.80
N GLU A 52 -20.57 -11.49 -17.47
CA GLU A 52 -20.83 -10.33 -16.60
C GLU A 52 -19.52 -9.62 -16.16
N GLY A 53 -18.41 -10.36 -16.17
CA GLY A 53 -17.07 -9.92 -15.76
C GLY A 53 -16.09 -9.62 -16.88
N GLY A 54 -16.48 -9.76 -18.16
CA GLY A 54 -15.60 -9.53 -19.30
C GLY A 54 -14.52 -10.60 -19.49
N SER A 55 -13.49 -10.32 -20.28
CA SER A 55 -12.43 -11.30 -20.58
C SER A 55 -11.51 -11.55 -19.38
N ALA A 56 -10.98 -12.77 -19.27
CA ALA A 56 -10.06 -13.13 -18.19
C ALA A 56 -8.73 -12.35 -18.33
N GLY A 57 -8.19 -11.89 -17.20
CA GLY A 57 -6.94 -11.12 -17.16
C GLY A 57 -6.91 -10.12 -16.00
N SER A 58 -5.81 -9.36 -15.91
CA SER A 58 -5.69 -8.26 -14.94
C SER A 58 -6.13 -6.95 -15.57
N TYR A 59 -6.88 -6.14 -14.82
CA TYR A 59 -7.41 -4.86 -15.27
C TYR A 59 -7.27 -3.80 -14.20
N VAL A 60 -7.17 -2.54 -14.62
CA VAL A 60 -7.34 -1.37 -13.76
C VAL A 60 -8.70 -0.74 -14.08
N VAL A 61 -9.49 -0.50 -13.05
CA VAL A 61 -10.86 0.06 -13.13
C VAL A 61 -11.01 1.21 -12.13
N ASN A 62 -11.98 2.10 -12.34
CA ASN A 62 -12.28 3.17 -11.39
C ASN A 62 -13.78 3.32 -11.09
N VAL A 63 -14.08 3.93 -9.94
CA VAL A 63 -15.45 4.24 -9.49
C VAL A 63 -15.43 5.37 -8.46
N ASP A 64 -16.42 6.26 -8.50
CA ASP A 64 -16.44 7.45 -7.62
C ASP A 64 -16.95 7.13 -6.21
N ASP A 65 -17.94 6.25 -6.08
CA ASP A 65 -18.57 5.89 -4.80
C ASP A 65 -18.47 4.37 -4.56
N VAL A 66 -17.88 4.01 -3.43
CA VAL A 66 -17.71 2.61 -3.00
C VAL A 66 -18.69 2.21 -1.88
N SER A 67 -19.56 3.11 -1.44
CA SER A 67 -20.52 2.85 -0.35
C SER A 67 -21.67 1.95 -0.78
N LYS A 68 -21.87 1.76 -2.08
CA LYS A 68 -22.95 0.97 -2.69
C LYS A 68 -22.64 0.68 -4.16
N GLY A 69 -23.53 -0.08 -4.82
CA GLY A 69 -23.48 -0.30 -6.27
C GLY A 69 -22.66 -1.52 -6.68
N GLN A 70 -22.31 -1.57 -7.96
CA GLN A 70 -21.59 -2.67 -8.58
C GLN A 70 -20.45 -2.15 -9.47
N LEU A 71 -19.35 -2.89 -9.54
CA LEU A 71 -18.20 -2.61 -10.39
C LEU A 71 -17.83 -3.85 -11.21
N SER A 72 -17.77 -3.68 -12.53
CA SER A 72 -17.32 -4.67 -13.51
C SER A 72 -16.24 -4.05 -14.39
N ILE A 73 -15.44 -4.86 -15.09
CA ILE A 73 -14.50 -4.36 -16.10
C ILE A 73 -15.19 -3.98 -17.42
N ILE A 74 -16.43 -4.41 -17.66
CA ILE A 74 -17.12 -4.17 -18.93
C ILE A 74 -17.33 -2.66 -19.11
N GLY A 75 -16.70 -2.10 -20.15
CA GLY A 75 -16.75 -0.66 -20.43
C GLY A 75 -15.92 0.22 -19.49
N ASN A 76 -15.17 -0.36 -18.55
CA ASN A 76 -14.41 0.37 -17.52
C ASN A 76 -12.95 -0.13 -17.34
N GLY A 77 -12.64 -1.34 -17.81
CA GLY A 77 -11.34 -1.97 -17.57
C GLY A 77 -10.26 -1.59 -18.57
N ILE A 78 -9.11 -1.17 -18.04
CA ILE A 78 -7.86 -1.03 -18.79
C ILE A 78 -7.01 -2.28 -18.56
N PRO A 79 -6.65 -3.07 -19.59
CA PRO A 79 -5.80 -4.24 -19.42
C PRO A 79 -4.46 -3.91 -18.75
N SER A 80 -4.01 -4.79 -17.86
CA SER A 80 -2.76 -4.71 -17.10
C SER A 80 -1.95 -5.99 -17.26
N ASN A 81 -0.63 -5.85 -17.36
CA ASN A 81 0.32 -6.97 -17.41
C ASN A 81 1.24 -7.01 -16.18
N GLU A 82 1.11 -6.02 -15.30
CA GLU A 82 1.93 -5.87 -14.11
C GLU A 82 1.44 -6.76 -12.96
N PHE A 83 2.34 -7.09 -12.04
CA PHE A 83 2.07 -8.03 -10.95
C PHE A 83 1.91 -7.33 -9.60
N TYR A 84 2.78 -6.37 -9.32
CA TYR A 84 2.72 -5.56 -8.11
C TYR A 84 2.25 -4.15 -8.44
N PHE A 85 1.68 -3.49 -7.43
CA PHE A 85 1.13 -2.16 -7.57
C PHE A 85 1.50 -1.34 -6.34
N ASN A 86 1.98 -0.12 -6.56
CA ASN A 86 2.30 0.83 -5.52
C ASN A 86 1.71 2.19 -5.87
N VAL A 87 1.20 2.91 -4.87
CA VAL A 87 0.65 4.25 -5.08
C VAL A 87 1.64 5.30 -4.59
N GLN A 88 1.99 6.23 -5.46
CA GLN A 88 2.85 7.36 -5.14
C GLN A 88 2.54 8.53 -6.07
N ASN A 89 2.71 9.77 -5.60
CA ASN A 89 2.53 10.97 -6.41
C ASN A 89 1.21 11.04 -7.21
N ASN A 90 0.10 10.57 -6.62
CA ASN A 90 -1.23 10.48 -7.26
C ASN A 90 -1.33 9.55 -8.49
N TYR A 91 -0.46 8.55 -8.60
CA TYR A 91 -0.55 7.48 -9.59
C TYR A 91 -0.52 6.11 -8.92
N VAL A 92 -1.14 5.12 -9.56
CA VAL A 92 -0.87 3.71 -9.29
C VAL A 92 0.23 3.26 -10.26
N PHE A 93 1.39 2.86 -9.74
CA PHE A 93 2.48 2.29 -10.54
C PHE A 93 2.38 0.77 -10.53
N GLY A 94 2.17 0.18 -11.70
CA GLY A 94 2.31 -1.26 -11.90
C GLY A 94 3.78 -1.63 -12.10
N LEU A 95 4.25 -2.69 -11.42
CA LEU A 95 5.60 -3.21 -11.54
C LEU A 95 5.61 -4.61 -12.19
N THR A 96 6.51 -4.79 -13.15
CA THR A 96 6.74 -6.07 -13.83
C THR A 96 7.55 -7.03 -12.93
N TYR A 97 7.11 -8.29 -12.77
CA TYR A 97 7.77 -9.26 -11.86
C TYR A 97 8.57 -10.38 -12.55
N SER A 98 8.41 -10.60 -13.86
CA SER A 98 9.06 -11.71 -14.55
C SER A 98 10.58 -11.55 -14.64
N ASN A 99 11.06 -10.37 -15.06
CA ASN A 99 12.46 -9.96 -15.17
C ASN A 99 12.56 -8.43 -14.97
N GLU A 100 13.68 -7.82 -15.36
CA GLU A 100 13.70 -6.37 -15.60
C GLU A 100 12.57 -5.99 -16.56
N GLY A 101 11.83 -4.94 -16.23
CA GLY A 101 10.68 -4.54 -17.02
C GLY A 101 10.11 -3.19 -16.62
N PRO A 102 9.12 -2.70 -17.38
CA PRO A 102 8.57 -1.38 -17.16
C PRO A 102 7.84 -1.32 -15.82
N MET A 103 8.05 -0.21 -15.12
CA MET A 103 7.16 0.34 -14.12
C MET A 103 6.24 1.33 -14.83
N THR A 104 4.94 1.04 -14.84
CA THR A 104 3.94 1.75 -15.66
C THR A 104 2.98 2.56 -14.77
N PRO A 105 2.85 3.89 -14.98
CA PRO A 105 1.86 4.69 -14.27
C PRO A 105 0.45 4.51 -14.83
N TYR A 106 -0.51 4.47 -13.91
CA TYR A 106 -1.94 4.59 -14.14
C TYR A 106 -2.48 5.78 -13.35
N GLY A 107 -3.29 6.62 -13.97
CA GLY A 107 -3.86 7.81 -13.35
C GLY A 107 -4.84 8.51 -14.27
N PHE A 108 -5.40 9.64 -13.82
CA PHE A 108 -6.38 10.40 -14.61
C PHE A 108 -5.69 11.40 -15.52
N ASN A 109 -5.97 11.39 -16.82
CA ASN A 109 -5.43 12.41 -17.74
C ASN A 109 -6.11 13.79 -17.53
N GLU A 110 -5.68 14.81 -18.27
CA GLU A 110 -6.24 16.18 -18.23
C GLU A 110 -7.76 16.25 -18.45
N LYS A 111 -8.37 15.23 -19.07
CA LYS A 111 -9.81 15.12 -19.30
C LYS A 111 -10.55 14.34 -18.19
N GLY A 112 -9.85 13.98 -17.11
CA GLY A 112 -10.41 13.19 -16.01
C GLY A 112 -10.67 11.72 -16.36
N VAL A 113 -10.04 11.18 -17.41
CA VAL A 113 -10.21 9.78 -17.83
C VAL A 113 -9.05 8.94 -17.31
N LEU A 114 -9.35 7.83 -16.62
CA LEU A 114 -8.35 6.86 -16.18
C LEU A 114 -7.56 6.37 -17.40
N THR A 115 -6.24 6.41 -17.31
CA THR A 115 -5.32 6.19 -18.43
C THR A 115 -4.11 5.40 -17.95
N ARG A 116 -3.67 4.44 -18.78
CA ARG A 116 -2.36 3.80 -18.69
C ARG A 116 -1.34 4.63 -19.47
N PHE A 117 -0.24 5.02 -18.85
CA PHE A 117 0.74 5.93 -19.46
C PHE A 117 1.97 5.19 -20.01
N ASP A 118 1.80 4.44 -21.10
CA ASP A 118 2.86 3.59 -21.68
C ASP A 118 4.12 4.32 -22.14
N ARG A 119 4.02 5.64 -22.40
CA ARG A 119 5.15 6.49 -22.81
C ARG A 119 5.88 7.16 -21.64
N LYS A 120 5.41 6.96 -20.41
CA LYS A 120 6.00 7.49 -19.17
C LYS A 120 6.47 6.34 -18.27
N THR A 121 7.04 5.30 -18.87
CA THR A 121 7.54 4.12 -18.16
C THR A 121 9.02 4.29 -17.82
N ILE A 122 9.47 3.52 -16.82
CA ILE A 122 10.89 3.36 -16.46
C ILE A 122 11.14 1.87 -16.32
N ASN A 123 12.18 1.33 -16.95
CA ASN A 123 12.57 -0.05 -16.70
C ASN A 123 13.21 -0.17 -15.32
N THR A 124 12.76 -1.16 -14.54
CA THR A 124 13.23 -1.43 -13.19
C THR A 124 13.59 -2.91 -13.05
N ILE A 125 14.40 -3.23 -12.06
CA ILE A 125 14.74 -4.61 -11.67
C ILE A 125 13.49 -5.42 -11.31
N ARG A 126 13.60 -6.75 -11.29
CA ARG A 126 12.57 -7.63 -10.75
C ARG A 126 12.30 -7.33 -9.26
N PRO A 127 11.14 -6.73 -8.90
CA PRO A 127 10.86 -6.28 -7.54
C PRO A 127 10.62 -7.47 -6.61
N GLY A 128 11.37 -7.53 -5.50
CA GLY A 128 11.12 -8.39 -4.35
C GLY A 128 10.42 -7.66 -3.22
N ILE A 129 10.79 -6.39 -3.01
CA ILE A 129 10.18 -5.46 -2.07
C ILE A 129 10.08 -4.08 -2.72
N TYR A 130 9.14 -3.26 -2.26
CA TYR A 130 9.03 -1.87 -2.68
C TYR A 130 8.30 -1.03 -1.62
N GLY A 131 8.55 0.27 -1.62
CA GLY A 131 7.92 1.20 -0.70
C GLY A 131 8.20 2.65 -1.06
N ASN A 132 7.45 3.56 -0.44
CA ASN A 132 7.56 4.99 -0.70
C ASN A 132 8.63 5.64 0.17
N TYR A 133 9.29 6.66 -0.39
CA TYR A 133 10.05 7.63 0.37
C TYR A 133 9.61 9.05 -0.03
N GLY A 134 9.19 9.85 0.94
CA GLY A 134 8.59 11.16 0.68
C GLY A 134 7.35 11.06 -0.22
N SER A 135 7.09 12.11 -0.98
CA SER A 135 5.90 12.23 -1.84
C SER A 135 6.09 11.73 -3.27
N LYS A 136 7.34 11.46 -3.69
CA LYS A 136 7.66 11.24 -5.12
C LYS A 136 8.70 10.17 -5.42
N ASN A 137 9.23 9.50 -4.40
CA ASN A 137 10.17 8.41 -4.62
C ASN A 137 9.53 7.07 -4.30
N ILE A 138 9.77 6.09 -5.16
CA ILE A 138 9.55 4.67 -4.88
C ILE A 138 10.93 4.03 -4.78
N VAL A 139 11.17 3.30 -3.70
CA VAL A 139 12.38 2.48 -3.53
C VAL A 139 12.02 1.03 -3.78
N ILE A 140 12.83 0.34 -4.58
CA ILE A 140 12.60 -1.04 -5.03
C ILE A 140 13.83 -1.88 -4.71
N GLY A 141 13.64 -3.03 -4.06
CA GLY A 141 14.69 -4.04 -3.84
C GLY A 141 14.50 -5.26 -4.73
N SER A 142 15.57 -5.83 -5.26
CA SER A 142 15.49 -7.01 -6.12
C SER A 142 15.05 -8.27 -5.38
N THR A 143 14.49 -9.19 -6.14
CA THR A 143 14.24 -10.57 -5.67
C THR A 143 15.51 -11.40 -5.70
N ASN A 144 16.13 -11.61 -4.53
CA ASN A 144 17.27 -12.51 -4.34
C ASN A 144 16.96 -13.45 -3.18
N ARG A 145 17.04 -14.77 -3.41
CA ARG A 145 16.59 -15.78 -2.44
C ARG A 145 17.55 -16.96 -2.28
N ALA A 146 18.58 -17.08 -3.12
CA ALA A 146 19.48 -18.22 -3.11
C ALA A 146 20.93 -17.78 -2.91
N LEU A 147 21.73 -18.61 -2.23
CA LEU A 147 23.17 -18.40 -2.03
C LEU A 147 23.97 -18.34 -3.34
N THR A 148 23.43 -18.95 -4.40
CA THR A 148 24.01 -18.88 -5.76
C THR A 148 23.80 -17.53 -6.44
N ASN A 149 22.88 -16.69 -5.94
CA ASN A 149 22.66 -15.32 -6.42
C ASN A 149 22.36 -14.37 -5.25
N PRO A 150 23.36 -14.08 -4.39
CA PRO A 150 23.14 -13.37 -3.13
C PRO A 150 23.25 -11.85 -3.25
N VAL A 151 23.75 -11.33 -4.37
CA VAL A 151 23.93 -9.90 -4.59
C VAL A 151 22.62 -9.29 -5.05
N ALA A 152 22.08 -8.41 -4.24
CA ALA A 152 20.85 -7.70 -4.52
C ALA A 152 21.09 -6.23 -4.86
N THR A 153 20.11 -5.63 -5.53
CA THR A 153 20.08 -4.22 -5.94
C THR A 153 18.94 -3.51 -5.23
N LEU A 154 19.18 -2.29 -4.76
CA LEU A 154 18.16 -1.33 -4.35
C LEU A 154 18.16 -0.14 -5.32
N LEU A 155 16.99 0.23 -5.85
CA LEU A 155 16.78 1.39 -6.71
C LEU A 155 15.99 2.46 -5.96
N ASN A 156 16.41 3.71 -6.10
CA ASN A 156 15.60 4.88 -5.77
C ASN A 156 15.07 5.50 -7.07
N VAL A 157 13.77 5.39 -7.30
CA VAL A 157 13.11 5.91 -8.50
C VAL A 157 12.33 7.18 -8.15
N ASP A 158 12.65 8.29 -8.82
CA ASP A 158 11.83 9.50 -8.76
C ASP A 158 10.76 9.40 -9.83
N VAL A 159 9.53 9.21 -9.38
CA VAL A 159 8.37 8.98 -10.25
C VAL A 159 7.81 10.26 -10.84
N GLU A 160 8.15 11.42 -10.27
CA GLU A 160 7.79 12.73 -10.84
C GLU A 160 8.71 13.06 -12.01
N ALA A 161 10.03 12.90 -11.83
CA ALA A 161 11.03 13.12 -12.86
C ALA A 161 11.16 11.96 -13.86
N ASN A 162 10.41 10.89 -13.65
CA ASN A 162 10.42 9.64 -14.43
C ASN A 162 11.83 9.07 -14.66
N ARG A 163 12.65 8.95 -13.59
CA ARG A 163 14.03 8.44 -13.69
C ARG A 163 14.50 7.68 -12.45
N ILE A 164 15.45 6.75 -12.64
CA ILE A 164 16.23 6.19 -11.54
C ILE A 164 17.18 7.29 -11.03
N GLN A 165 17.06 7.69 -9.76
CA GLN A 165 17.94 8.69 -9.16
C GLN A 165 19.22 8.10 -8.60
N ASN A 166 19.13 6.93 -7.96
CA ASN A 166 20.26 6.28 -7.32
C ASN A 166 20.06 4.76 -7.31
N GLU A 167 21.17 4.04 -7.24
CA GLU A 167 21.22 2.59 -7.11
C GLU A 167 22.30 2.20 -6.10
N SER A 168 22.07 1.13 -5.35
CA SER A 168 23.09 0.45 -4.55
C SER A 168 22.99 -1.06 -4.70
N THR A 169 24.08 -1.77 -4.39
CA THR A 169 24.10 -3.22 -4.30
C THR A 169 24.68 -3.68 -2.96
N LEU A 170 24.25 -4.86 -2.52
CA LEU A 170 24.79 -5.53 -1.34
C LEU A 170 24.66 -7.05 -1.45
N ASN A 171 25.51 -7.77 -0.74
CA ASN A 171 25.42 -9.22 -0.64
C ASN A 171 24.56 -9.61 0.58
N LEU A 172 23.35 -10.11 0.33
CA LEU A 172 22.39 -10.47 1.38
C LEU A 172 22.87 -11.59 2.30
N SER A 173 23.76 -12.46 1.79
CA SER A 173 24.34 -13.54 2.58
C SER A 173 25.46 -13.02 3.48
N THR A 174 26.46 -12.31 2.94
CA THR A 174 27.65 -11.94 3.72
C THR A 174 27.46 -10.67 4.54
N ASP A 175 26.71 -9.70 4.03
CA ASP A 175 26.59 -8.38 4.66
C ASP A 175 25.46 -8.38 5.70
N ILE A 176 24.41 -9.18 5.47
CA ILE A 176 23.24 -9.28 6.34
C ILE A 176 23.18 -10.60 7.12
N ALA A 177 22.94 -11.73 6.45
CA ALA A 177 22.63 -12.99 7.14
C ALA A 177 23.81 -13.54 7.97
N GLY A 178 25.00 -13.59 7.37
CA GLY A 178 26.17 -14.31 7.88
C GLY A 178 26.02 -15.84 7.84
N ALA A 179 27.05 -16.53 8.34
CA ALA A 179 27.02 -17.97 8.65
C ALA A 179 26.52 -18.91 7.50
N GLY A 180 26.78 -18.55 6.24
CA GLY A 180 26.32 -19.33 5.09
C GLY A 180 24.80 -19.36 4.93
N ARG A 181 24.09 -18.38 5.50
CA ARG A 181 22.64 -18.20 5.37
C ARG A 181 22.31 -17.11 4.36
N MET A 182 21.03 -17.03 4.02
CA MET A 182 20.47 -16.01 3.14
C MET A 182 19.43 -15.19 3.91
N ILE A 183 19.06 -14.02 3.39
CA ILE A 183 17.85 -13.34 3.84
C ILE A 183 16.78 -13.31 2.75
N ALA A 184 15.53 -13.32 3.18
CA ALA A 184 14.38 -12.94 2.38
C ALA A 184 13.74 -11.69 3.01
N TRP A 185 13.98 -10.53 2.42
CA TRP A 185 13.33 -9.28 2.83
C TRP A 185 11.85 -9.24 2.44
N THR A 186 11.03 -8.59 3.28
CA THR A 186 9.56 -8.74 3.29
C THR A 186 8.80 -7.43 3.05
N GLY A 187 9.48 -6.29 3.15
CA GLY A 187 8.92 -4.99 2.84
C GLY A 187 9.95 -3.88 2.94
N LEU A 188 9.54 -2.65 2.65
CA LEU A 188 10.40 -1.47 2.69
C LEU A 188 9.59 -0.29 3.24
N PHE A 189 10.09 0.37 4.28
CA PHE A 189 9.36 1.41 4.99
C PHE A 189 10.24 2.62 5.27
N GLN A 190 9.76 3.81 4.93
CA GLN A 190 10.39 5.04 5.40
C GLN A 190 10.17 5.18 6.91
N VAL A 191 11.26 5.38 7.66
CA VAL A 191 11.24 5.71 9.09
C VAL A 191 12.16 6.89 9.30
N GLY A 192 11.57 8.07 9.50
CA GLY A 192 12.31 9.33 9.54
C GLY A 192 13.05 9.61 8.23
N ASP A 193 14.37 9.78 8.33
CA ASP A 193 15.30 10.01 7.23
C ASP A 193 15.91 8.71 6.66
N LYS A 194 15.43 7.54 7.11
CA LYS A 194 15.99 6.23 6.76
C LYS A 194 14.95 5.31 6.15
N ILE A 195 15.45 4.17 5.67
CA ILE A 195 14.63 3.08 5.16
C ILE A 195 14.87 1.84 6.02
N TYR A 196 13.78 1.30 6.57
CA TYR A 196 13.79 0.07 7.35
C TYR A 196 13.24 -1.06 6.49
N VAL A 197 14.01 -2.15 6.42
CA VAL A 197 13.72 -3.33 5.61
C VAL A 197 13.65 -4.55 6.53
N PRO A 198 12.46 -5.00 6.93
CA PRO A 198 12.32 -6.27 7.63
C PRO A 198 12.74 -7.43 6.74
N TYR A 199 13.28 -8.48 7.36
CA TYR A 199 13.70 -9.69 6.67
C TYR A 199 13.53 -10.95 7.50
N GLN A 200 13.58 -12.09 6.82
CA GLN A 200 13.63 -13.44 7.36
C GLN A 200 15.02 -14.02 7.08
N ILE A 201 15.58 -14.83 8.00
CA ILE A 201 16.83 -15.56 7.75
C ILE A 201 16.48 -16.96 7.27
N THR A 202 17.04 -17.37 6.13
CA THR A 202 16.69 -18.61 5.43
C THR A 202 17.91 -19.45 5.09
N GLU A 203 17.68 -20.70 4.68
CA GLU A 203 18.73 -21.61 4.20
C GLU A 203 19.39 -21.15 2.90
N GLY A 204 18.68 -20.37 2.09
CA GLY A 204 19.17 -19.85 0.81
C GLY A 204 19.21 -20.88 -0.31
N VAL A 205 18.29 -21.85 -0.29
CA VAL A 205 18.21 -22.94 -1.27
C VAL A 205 16.96 -22.84 -2.15
N GLY A 206 17.11 -23.15 -3.44
CA GLY A 206 16.02 -23.15 -4.42
C GLY A 206 15.41 -21.76 -4.70
N ASN A 207 14.28 -21.77 -5.41
CA ASN A 207 13.64 -20.53 -5.88
C ASN A 207 12.95 -19.72 -4.78
N TRP A 208 12.65 -20.35 -3.65
CA TRP A 208 11.94 -19.72 -2.51
C TRP A 208 12.86 -19.40 -1.34
N GLY A 209 14.14 -19.77 -1.43
CA GLY A 209 15.15 -19.53 -0.40
C GLY A 209 15.16 -20.53 0.76
N GLY A 210 14.39 -21.61 0.67
CA GLY A 210 14.38 -22.70 1.64
C GLY A 210 13.61 -22.36 2.92
N GLU A 211 13.85 -23.13 3.97
CA GLU A 211 13.20 -22.91 5.26
C GLU A 211 13.71 -21.65 5.96
N ILE A 212 12.82 -21.01 6.74
CA ILE A 212 13.20 -19.94 7.67
C ILE A 212 13.85 -20.59 8.89
N VAL A 213 15.11 -20.25 9.14
CA VAL A 213 15.92 -20.88 10.20
C VAL A 213 15.82 -20.16 11.55
N GLU A 214 15.52 -18.86 11.55
CA GLU A 214 15.35 -18.05 12.76
C GLU A 214 13.87 -17.64 12.96
N GLN A 215 13.12 -18.50 13.66
CA GLN A 215 11.67 -18.35 13.85
C GLN A 215 11.28 -17.43 15.02
N ASN A 216 12.23 -17.13 15.93
CA ASN A 216 11.99 -16.43 17.20
C ASN A 216 12.75 -15.11 17.29
N LYS A 217 12.93 -14.47 16.14
CA LYS A 217 13.72 -13.25 16.06
C LYS A 217 13.07 -12.26 15.10
N ALA A 218 12.78 -11.07 15.61
CA ALA A 218 12.44 -9.93 14.77
C ALA A 218 13.73 -9.33 14.23
N THR A 219 13.82 -9.11 12.91
CA THR A 219 15.03 -8.60 12.25
C THR A 219 14.72 -7.51 11.23
N ILE A 220 15.45 -6.39 11.31
CA ILE A 220 15.34 -5.24 10.41
C ILE A 220 16.74 -4.78 10.00
N ALA A 221 16.92 -4.56 8.69
CA ALA A 221 18.08 -3.88 8.13
C ALA A 221 17.72 -2.40 7.89
N ILE A 222 18.61 -1.49 8.30
CA ILE A 222 18.43 -0.04 8.22
C ILE A 222 19.38 0.50 7.16
N PHE A 223 18.84 1.23 6.21
CA PHE A 223 19.56 1.83 5.10
C PHE A 223 19.49 3.36 5.17
N ASP A 224 20.56 4.03 4.73
CA ASP A 224 20.54 5.48 4.54
C ASP A 224 19.72 5.87 3.30
N TYR A 225 19.33 7.13 3.25
CA TYR A 225 18.69 7.73 2.09
C TYR A 225 19.35 9.08 1.77
N PRO A 226 19.57 9.43 0.48
CA PRO A 226 19.22 8.69 -0.72
C PRO A 226 20.21 7.59 -1.13
N GLY A 227 21.28 7.37 -0.36
CA GLY A 227 22.40 6.48 -0.70
C GLY A 227 22.05 4.99 -0.82
N LEU A 228 21.01 4.52 -0.11
CA LEU A 228 20.57 3.12 -0.07
C LEU A 228 21.68 2.16 0.43
N LYS A 229 22.58 2.61 1.27
CA LYS A 229 23.66 1.82 1.86
C LYS A 229 23.24 1.29 3.22
N LEU A 230 23.60 0.04 3.50
CA LEU A 230 23.35 -0.58 4.80
C LEU A 230 24.09 0.20 5.90
N VAL A 231 23.33 0.72 6.87
CA VAL A 231 23.85 1.44 8.05
C VAL A 231 23.95 0.52 9.24
N LYS A 232 22.90 -0.28 9.48
CA LYS A 232 22.77 -1.08 10.70
C LYS A 232 21.81 -2.25 10.52
N LYS A 233 21.96 -3.26 11.37
CA LYS A 233 20.99 -4.34 11.56
C LYS A 233 20.53 -4.31 13.01
N ILE A 234 19.25 -4.48 13.25
CA ILE A 234 18.67 -4.58 14.59
C ILE A 234 17.88 -5.87 14.72
N GLU A 235 17.91 -6.43 15.91
CA GLU A 235 17.22 -7.68 16.23
C GLU A 235 16.58 -7.67 17.63
N ASP A 236 15.51 -8.45 17.79
CA ASP A 236 14.86 -8.65 19.08
C ASP A 236 14.27 -10.06 19.20
N ASP A 237 14.74 -10.79 20.21
CA ASP A 237 14.32 -12.18 20.49
C ASP A 237 12.95 -12.28 21.18
N ARG A 238 12.33 -11.14 21.55
CA ARG A 238 10.95 -11.11 22.05
C ARG A 238 9.92 -11.32 20.93
N GLY A 239 10.31 -11.12 19.68
CA GLY A 239 9.41 -11.21 18.52
C GLY A 239 9.71 -12.37 17.57
N SER A 240 8.92 -12.53 16.52
CA SER A 240 9.25 -13.42 15.39
C SER A 240 9.63 -12.59 14.17
N TYR A 241 9.99 -13.26 13.07
CA TYR A 241 10.24 -12.58 11.81
C TYR A 241 9.05 -11.70 11.40
N ILE A 242 9.36 -10.61 10.71
CA ILE A 242 8.40 -9.55 10.36
C ILE A 242 8.03 -9.69 8.89
N GLY A 243 6.73 -9.69 8.60
CA GLY A 243 6.20 -9.80 7.25
C GLY A 243 6.45 -11.16 6.59
N ASN A 244 5.98 -11.30 5.35
CA ASN A 244 6.16 -12.47 4.51
C ASN A 244 6.38 -12.05 3.03
N TRP A 245 6.73 -13.01 2.18
CA TRP A 245 7.02 -12.75 0.77
C TRP A 245 5.86 -12.03 0.07
N GLY A 246 6.18 -10.97 -0.68
CA GLY A 246 5.22 -10.22 -1.51
C GLY A 246 4.22 -9.36 -0.72
N SER A 247 4.25 -9.36 0.61
CA SER A 247 3.26 -8.61 1.39
C SER A 247 3.58 -7.13 1.55
N ASN A 248 4.84 -6.71 1.54
CA ASN A 248 5.25 -5.31 1.78
C ASN A 248 4.56 -4.69 3.00
N GLN A 249 4.46 -5.47 4.09
CA GLN A 249 3.89 -5.04 5.36
C GLN A 249 4.85 -5.34 6.52
N GLY A 250 4.52 -4.85 7.71
CA GLY A 250 5.20 -5.25 8.95
C GLY A 250 5.77 -4.09 9.75
N ILE A 251 5.78 -2.88 9.20
CA ILE A 251 6.17 -1.66 9.92
C ILE A 251 5.19 -0.54 9.57
N GLY A 252 4.81 0.26 10.57
CA GLY A 252 4.11 1.53 10.34
C GLY A 252 4.56 2.58 11.33
N VAL A 253 4.61 3.83 10.86
CA VAL A 253 5.13 4.96 11.62
C VAL A 253 3.97 5.80 12.15
N SER A 254 3.95 5.98 13.46
CA SER A 254 2.95 6.80 14.13
C SER A 254 3.23 8.30 13.96
N ALA A 255 2.26 9.14 14.31
CA ALA A 255 2.37 10.60 14.16
C ALA A 255 3.54 11.22 14.96
N ASN A 256 3.99 10.59 16.05
CA ASN A 256 5.13 11.07 16.83
C ASN A 256 6.48 10.67 16.20
N GLY A 257 6.47 9.85 15.14
CA GLY A 257 7.66 9.34 14.44
C GLY A 257 8.24 8.04 15.00
N ASP A 258 7.64 7.44 16.03
CA ASP A 258 7.95 6.09 16.48
C ASP A 258 7.46 5.09 15.42
N ALA A 259 8.29 4.09 15.14
CA ALA A 259 7.93 2.98 14.28
C ALA A 259 7.43 1.81 15.14
N TYR A 260 6.35 1.18 14.72
CA TYR A 260 5.83 -0.05 15.30
C TYR A 260 5.92 -1.16 14.27
N THR A 261 6.38 -2.33 14.71
CA THR A 261 6.47 -3.52 13.88
C THR A 261 5.68 -4.65 14.50
N TRP A 262 4.99 -5.43 13.66
CA TRP A 262 4.17 -6.54 14.09
C TRP A 262 4.61 -7.84 13.45
N PHE A 263 4.30 -8.94 14.13
CA PHE A 263 4.68 -10.27 13.70
C PHE A 263 3.63 -11.31 14.12
N THR A 264 3.44 -12.31 13.25
CA THR A 264 2.42 -13.35 13.44
C THR A 264 2.82 -14.39 14.48
N ALA A 265 4.11 -14.64 14.67
CA ALA A 265 4.61 -15.82 15.39
C ALA A 265 3.97 -17.12 14.87
N GLY A 266 4.38 -17.53 13.65
CA GLY A 266 3.85 -18.72 12.97
C GLY A 266 4.10 -20.03 13.76
N GLU A 267 3.61 -21.15 13.25
CA GLU A 267 3.54 -22.43 13.96
C GLU A 267 4.88 -22.91 14.58
N LYS A 268 6.01 -22.64 13.92
CA LYS A 268 7.35 -23.03 14.39
C LYS A 268 7.95 -22.04 15.40
N SER A 269 7.28 -20.93 15.67
CA SER A 269 7.70 -19.92 16.65
C SER A 269 7.28 -20.31 18.06
N LYS A 270 8.16 -20.04 19.03
CA LYS A 270 7.93 -20.16 20.47
C LYS A 270 7.46 -18.83 21.09
N ASN A 271 7.56 -17.74 20.33
CA ASN A 271 7.13 -16.42 20.76
C ASN A 271 5.63 -16.24 20.52
N LYS A 272 5.05 -15.23 21.18
CA LYS A 272 3.65 -14.85 20.99
C LYS A 272 3.54 -13.68 20.02
N SER A 273 2.58 -13.74 19.11
CA SER A 273 2.23 -12.67 18.17
C SER A 273 2.07 -11.36 18.89
N GLY A 274 2.64 -10.31 18.31
CA GLY A 274 2.64 -9.03 18.97
C GLY A 274 3.30 -7.93 18.17
N ILE A 275 3.55 -6.84 18.88
CA ILE A 275 4.04 -5.59 18.35
C ILE A 275 5.23 -5.12 19.17
N LEU A 276 6.32 -4.75 18.49
CA LEU A 276 7.49 -4.09 19.05
C LEU A 276 7.53 -2.63 18.58
N ARG A 277 8.27 -1.79 19.31
CA ARG A 277 8.46 -0.38 19.00
C ARG A 277 9.93 -0.08 18.76
N ILE A 278 10.19 0.85 17.85
CA ILE A 278 11.47 1.53 17.66
C ILE A 278 11.19 3.02 17.85
N LYS A 279 11.81 3.62 18.87
CA LYS A 279 11.59 5.04 19.14
C LYS A 279 12.22 5.89 18.04
N LYS A 280 11.58 7.00 17.71
CA LYS A 280 12.08 7.96 16.73
C LYS A 280 13.57 8.27 16.97
N GLY A 281 14.39 8.11 15.94
CA GLY A 281 15.81 8.47 15.94
C GLY A 281 16.73 7.56 16.77
N THR A 282 16.24 6.43 17.30
CA THR A 282 17.06 5.52 18.11
C THR A 282 17.73 4.42 17.30
N ASP A 283 17.13 4.01 16.18
CA ASP A 283 17.59 2.86 15.37
C ASP A 283 17.86 1.62 16.25
N GLU A 284 16.98 1.38 17.24
CA GLU A 284 17.04 0.29 18.21
C GLU A 284 15.65 -0.12 18.67
N PHE A 285 15.45 -1.43 18.89
CA PHE A 285 14.21 -1.90 19.51
C PHE A 285 14.09 -1.42 20.95
N ASP A 286 12.96 -0.81 21.26
CA ASP A 286 12.64 -0.35 22.59
C ASP A 286 12.38 -1.54 23.52
N LYS A 287 13.32 -1.79 24.44
CA LYS A 287 13.22 -2.88 25.43
C LYS A 287 12.11 -2.68 26.45
N SER A 288 11.60 -1.45 26.61
CA SER A 288 10.48 -1.14 27.52
C SER A 288 9.11 -1.38 26.89
N TYR A 289 9.03 -1.58 25.58
CA TYR A 289 7.77 -1.79 24.87
C TYR A 289 7.71 -3.18 24.23
N TYR A 290 6.68 -3.93 24.59
CA TYR A 290 6.20 -5.10 23.89
C TYR A 290 4.69 -5.16 24.10
N PHE A 291 3.93 -5.36 23.04
CA PHE A 291 2.50 -5.60 23.10
C PHE A 291 2.21 -6.99 22.57
N ASN A 292 1.98 -7.92 23.49
CA ASN A 292 1.52 -9.26 23.20
C ASN A 292 0.00 -9.23 22.94
N VAL A 293 -0.41 -9.50 21.69
CA VAL A 293 -1.83 -9.48 21.34
C VAL A 293 -2.55 -10.77 21.71
N GLU A 294 -1.82 -11.89 21.83
CA GLU A 294 -2.42 -13.19 22.12
C GLU A 294 -2.96 -13.26 23.55
N ASP A 295 -2.34 -12.53 24.50
CA ASP A 295 -2.80 -12.47 25.89
C ASP A 295 -4.18 -11.81 26.04
N LEU A 296 -4.67 -11.12 25.00
CA LEU A 296 -6.04 -10.58 24.94
C LEU A 296 -7.07 -11.62 24.48
N GLY A 297 -6.63 -12.82 24.07
CA GLY A 297 -7.50 -13.87 23.54
C GLY A 297 -8.10 -13.54 22.17
N LYS A 298 -7.45 -12.67 21.39
CA LYS A 298 -7.92 -12.16 20.09
C LYS A 298 -7.25 -12.80 18.87
N GLY A 299 -6.54 -13.90 19.09
CA GLY A 299 -5.78 -14.59 18.05
C GLY A 299 -4.45 -13.91 17.72
N LYS A 300 -3.91 -14.23 16.55
CA LYS A 300 -2.59 -13.78 16.07
C LYS A 300 -2.73 -12.74 14.97
N ILE A 301 -1.81 -11.78 14.89
CA ILE A 301 -1.79 -10.78 13.81
C ILE A 301 -1.45 -11.49 12.49
N ALA A 302 -2.31 -11.38 11.49
CA ALA A 302 -2.05 -11.85 10.13
C ALA A 302 -1.45 -10.73 9.28
N ARG A 303 -2.16 -9.59 9.21
CA ARG A 303 -1.69 -8.39 8.51
C ARG A 303 -2.02 -7.11 9.26
N GLY A 304 -1.34 -6.04 8.93
CA GLY A 304 -1.56 -4.71 9.48
C GLY A 304 -1.40 -3.61 8.46
N ASN A 305 -2.26 -2.59 8.56
CA ASN A 305 -2.18 -1.36 7.81
C ASN A 305 -2.34 -0.19 8.78
N HIS A 306 -1.45 0.79 8.68
CA HIS A 306 -1.56 1.99 9.49
C HIS A 306 -2.82 2.76 9.09
N LEU A 307 -3.55 3.25 10.10
CA LEU A 307 -4.70 4.12 9.91
C LEU A 307 -4.27 5.57 10.15
N SER A 308 -4.31 6.00 11.40
CA SER A 308 -3.89 7.32 11.84
C SER A 308 -3.45 7.27 13.30
N GLY A 309 -2.56 8.19 13.69
CA GLY A 309 -2.00 8.22 15.04
C GLY A 309 -1.35 6.87 15.38
N ASP A 310 -1.79 6.27 16.48
CA ASP A 310 -1.32 4.97 16.99
C ASP A 310 -2.27 3.80 16.66
N LYS A 311 -3.17 3.98 15.69
CA LYS A 311 -4.17 2.97 15.31
C LYS A 311 -3.83 2.29 13.99
N TYR A 312 -4.11 0.99 13.95
CA TYR A 312 -3.87 0.11 12.81
C TYR A 312 -5.11 -0.73 12.56
N LEU A 313 -5.47 -0.92 11.29
CA LEU A 313 -6.43 -1.94 10.89
C LEU A 313 -5.63 -3.22 10.66
N MET A 314 -5.98 -4.26 11.40
CA MET A 314 -5.31 -5.55 11.32
C MET A 314 -6.32 -6.65 10.99
N THR A 315 -5.86 -7.64 10.23
CA THR A 315 -6.52 -8.94 10.17
C THR A 315 -5.97 -9.82 11.27
N MET A 316 -6.84 -10.50 12.02
CA MET A 316 -6.46 -11.37 13.12
C MET A 316 -6.91 -12.80 12.83
N TYR A 317 -5.98 -13.76 12.89
CA TYR A 317 -6.27 -15.17 12.72
C TYR A 317 -7.24 -15.66 13.79
N GLN A 318 -8.34 -16.26 13.35
CA GLN A 318 -9.34 -16.92 14.18
C GLN A 318 -9.13 -18.43 14.28
N THR A 319 -8.18 -18.97 13.51
CA THR A 319 -7.84 -20.39 13.45
C THR A 319 -6.40 -20.65 13.89
N ALA A 320 -6.10 -21.89 14.26
CA ALA A 320 -4.73 -22.32 14.54
C ALA A 320 -3.85 -22.31 13.27
N GLU A 321 -4.45 -22.53 12.09
CA GLU A 321 -3.79 -22.36 10.81
C GLU A 321 -3.31 -20.91 10.67
N THR A 322 -2.00 -20.73 10.69
CA THR A 322 -1.34 -19.43 10.61
C THR A 322 -0.09 -19.51 9.73
N GLY A 323 0.26 -18.38 9.11
CA GLY A 323 1.50 -18.25 8.34
C GLY A 323 1.31 -18.46 6.84
N GLY A 324 2.44 -18.44 6.11
CA GLY A 324 2.43 -18.41 4.65
C GLY A 324 2.12 -17.03 4.08
N THR A 325 1.88 -16.97 2.77
CA THR A 325 1.52 -15.74 2.04
C THR A 325 0.01 -15.52 2.04
N ALA A 326 -0.78 -16.59 2.05
CA ALA A 326 -2.24 -16.64 2.13
C ALA A 326 -2.67 -17.87 2.95
N GLY A 327 -3.93 -17.91 3.39
CA GLY A 327 -4.51 -19.04 4.13
C GLY A 327 -4.87 -18.70 5.57
N GLY A 328 -5.74 -19.52 6.17
CA GLY A 328 -6.40 -19.29 7.45
C GLY A 328 -7.61 -18.33 7.37
N LYS A 329 -8.49 -18.44 8.38
CA LYS A 329 -9.64 -17.53 8.55
C LYS A 329 -9.26 -16.36 9.46
N VAL A 330 -9.67 -15.16 9.08
CA VAL A 330 -9.38 -13.92 9.80
C VAL A 330 -10.64 -13.09 10.02
N ASN A 331 -10.62 -12.29 11.08
CA ASN A 331 -11.53 -11.17 11.26
C ASN A 331 -10.75 -9.85 11.17
N LEU A 332 -11.48 -8.73 11.16
CA LEU A 332 -10.89 -7.39 11.22
C LEU A 332 -10.87 -6.87 12.65
N ALA A 333 -9.79 -6.18 13.03
CA ALA A 333 -9.69 -5.48 14.29
C ALA A 333 -8.93 -4.15 14.14
N ILE A 334 -9.32 -3.16 14.95
CA ILE A 334 -8.55 -1.93 15.15
C ILE A 334 -7.66 -2.14 16.37
N VAL A 335 -6.35 -2.04 16.15
CA VAL A 335 -5.31 -2.18 17.16
C VAL A 335 -4.75 -0.81 17.50
N ASP A 336 -4.82 -0.42 18.77
CA ASP A 336 -4.21 0.81 19.29
C ASP A 336 -2.93 0.43 20.04
N VAL A 337 -1.78 0.82 19.49
CA VAL A 337 -0.47 0.44 20.03
C VAL A 337 -0.09 1.28 21.25
N ALA A 338 -0.61 2.49 21.39
CA ALA A 338 -0.37 3.31 22.56
C ALA A 338 -1.14 2.77 23.78
N GLN A 339 -2.41 2.40 23.58
CA GLN A 339 -3.28 1.87 24.63
C GLN A 339 -3.15 0.35 24.82
N LYS A 340 -2.48 -0.35 23.90
CA LYS A 340 -2.38 -1.82 23.86
C LYS A 340 -3.75 -2.51 23.86
N THR A 341 -4.66 -2.03 23.01
CA THR A 341 -6.02 -2.57 22.88
C THR A 341 -6.28 -3.14 21.50
N VAL A 342 -7.11 -4.18 21.43
CA VAL A 342 -7.61 -4.77 20.18
C VAL A 342 -9.14 -4.72 20.21
N VAL A 343 -9.74 -3.98 19.27
CA VAL A 343 -11.19 -3.84 19.13
C VAL A 343 -11.62 -4.46 17.81
N GLU A 344 -12.37 -5.56 17.88
CA GLU A 344 -12.92 -6.22 16.68
C GLU A 344 -13.84 -5.28 15.91
N VAL A 345 -13.67 -5.24 14.59
CA VAL A 345 -14.53 -4.48 13.69
C VAL A 345 -15.83 -5.26 13.47
N LYS A 346 -16.97 -4.66 13.84
CA LYS A 346 -18.29 -5.27 13.69
C LYS A 346 -18.90 -4.93 12.33
N GLY A 347 -19.60 -5.88 11.72
CA GLY A 347 -20.30 -5.69 10.44
C GLY A 347 -19.55 -6.21 9.20
N ALA A 348 -18.26 -6.54 9.34
CA ALA A 348 -17.53 -7.34 8.35
C ALA A 348 -17.51 -8.82 8.80
N PRO A 349 -17.76 -9.79 7.91
CA PRO A 349 -17.70 -11.19 8.26
C PRO A 349 -16.24 -11.66 8.42
N ASP A 350 -16.08 -12.76 9.14
CA ASP A 350 -14.85 -13.54 9.08
C ASP A 350 -14.66 -14.05 7.65
N HIS A 351 -13.44 -14.01 7.13
CA HIS A 351 -13.13 -14.28 5.73
C HIS A 351 -11.75 -14.91 5.58
N ASP A 352 -11.42 -15.39 4.39
CA ASP A 352 -10.09 -15.95 4.12
C ASP A 352 -9.02 -14.85 4.05
N GLN A 353 -7.86 -15.12 4.63
CA GLN A 353 -6.75 -14.19 4.58
C GLN A 353 -6.21 -14.03 3.15
N SER A 354 -6.29 -12.81 2.64
CA SER A 354 -5.72 -12.42 1.35
C SER A 354 -4.19 -12.61 1.27
N SER A 355 -3.70 -12.88 0.06
CA SER A 355 -2.29 -13.09 -0.28
C SER A 355 -1.42 -11.83 -0.29
N TYR A 356 -2.03 -10.64 -0.44
CA TYR A 356 -1.32 -9.35 -0.55
C TYR A 356 -1.88 -8.31 0.43
N ASN A 357 -1.06 -7.29 0.78
CA ASN A 357 -1.43 -6.29 1.80
C ASN A 357 -2.18 -5.08 1.23
N ASN A 358 -2.28 -4.97 -0.11
CA ASN A 358 -2.88 -3.82 -0.78
C ASN A 358 -4.42 -3.88 -0.80
N LYS A 359 -5.02 -4.32 0.30
CA LYS A 359 -6.48 -4.49 0.48
C LYS A 359 -7.08 -3.42 1.38
N VAL A 360 -6.32 -2.38 1.74
CA VAL A 360 -6.75 -1.28 2.62
C VAL A 360 -6.46 0.06 1.97
N TYR A 361 -7.42 0.98 2.06
CA TYR A 361 -7.19 2.42 1.87
C TYR A 361 -7.74 3.17 3.08
N THR A 362 -7.02 4.19 3.55
CA THR A 362 -7.46 5.05 4.66
C THR A 362 -7.54 6.48 4.16
N GLU A 363 -8.65 7.16 4.43
CA GLU A 363 -8.77 8.60 4.13
C GLU A 363 -7.70 9.40 4.87
N LYS A 364 -7.24 10.52 4.28
CA LYS A 364 -6.20 11.38 4.87
C LYS A 364 -6.53 11.83 6.31
N ASN A 365 -7.82 11.97 6.62
CA ASN A 365 -8.31 12.36 7.95
C ASN A 365 -8.26 11.22 8.99
N GLY A 366 -7.98 9.98 8.57
CA GLY A 366 -7.84 8.82 9.44
C GLY A 366 -9.14 8.29 10.06
N LYS A 367 -10.30 8.86 9.74
CA LYS A 367 -11.60 8.52 10.33
C LYS A 367 -12.31 7.39 9.60
N THR A 368 -12.07 7.26 8.30
CA THR A 368 -12.67 6.24 7.44
C THR A 368 -11.58 5.41 6.82
N ALA A 369 -11.72 4.09 6.92
CA ALA A 369 -10.91 3.12 6.20
C ALA A 369 -11.80 2.27 5.30
N TYR A 370 -11.22 1.71 4.26
CA TYR A 370 -11.88 0.83 3.31
C TYR A 370 -11.10 -0.46 3.26
N TYR A 371 -11.80 -1.58 3.31
CA TYR A 371 -11.19 -2.90 3.22
C TYR A 371 -11.91 -3.75 2.19
N VAL A 372 -11.16 -4.46 1.35
CA VAL A 372 -11.72 -5.38 0.36
C VAL A 372 -11.57 -6.81 0.84
N LEU A 373 -12.68 -7.56 0.84
CA LEU A 373 -12.70 -8.99 1.13
C LEU A 373 -13.64 -9.74 0.21
N GLN A 374 -13.40 -11.03 0.04
CA GLN A 374 -14.35 -11.97 -0.54
C GLN A 374 -15.36 -12.39 0.53
N ASP A 375 -16.64 -12.10 0.32
CA ASP A 375 -17.66 -12.38 1.29
C ASP A 375 -18.01 -13.88 1.26
N PRO A 376 -17.94 -14.60 2.40
CA PRO A 376 -18.22 -16.03 2.43
C PRO A 376 -19.70 -16.36 2.13
N ALA A 377 -20.62 -15.39 2.18
CA ALA A 377 -22.05 -15.64 1.93
C ALA A 377 -22.36 -15.93 0.46
N ASP A 378 -21.62 -15.33 -0.47
CA ASP A 378 -21.87 -15.45 -1.92
C ASP A 378 -20.60 -15.65 -2.76
N GLY A 379 -19.41 -15.56 -2.16
CA GLY A 379 -18.13 -15.74 -2.86
C GLY A 379 -17.69 -14.54 -3.68
N GLU A 380 -18.36 -13.40 -3.56
CA GLU A 380 -18.06 -12.19 -4.34
C GLU A 380 -17.20 -11.22 -3.52
N PHE A 381 -16.43 -10.38 -4.20
CA PHE A 381 -15.67 -9.34 -3.50
C PHE A 381 -16.55 -8.13 -3.19
N TYR A 382 -16.30 -7.53 -2.02
CA TYR A 382 -16.96 -6.30 -1.59
C TYR A 382 -15.96 -5.32 -0.99
N VAL A 383 -16.23 -4.02 -1.15
CA VAL A 383 -15.62 -2.97 -0.32
C VAL A 383 -16.43 -2.82 0.95
N TYR A 384 -15.76 -2.86 2.10
CA TYR A 384 -16.31 -2.55 3.41
C TYR A 384 -15.82 -1.18 3.87
N VAL A 385 -16.75 -0.28 4.20
CA VAL A 385 -16.47 1.07 4.71
C VAL A 385 -16.43 1.02 6.24
N ILE A 386 -15.29 1.33 6.83
CA ILE A 386 -15.01 1.19 8.26
C ILE A 386 -14.93 2.57 8.91
N ASP A 387 -15.78 2.80 9.89
CA ASP A 387 -15.64 3.91 10.85
C ASP A 387 -14.60 3.53 11.90
N VAL A 388 -13.46 4.24 11.87
CA VAL A 388 -12.29 3.93 12.70
C VAL A 388 -12.55 4.20 14.18
N ALA A 389 -13.39 5.17 14.51
CA ALA A 389 -13.66 5.55 15.90
C ALA A 389 -14.55 4.52 16.62
N THR A 390 -15.52 3.95 15.90
CA THR A 390 -16.52 3.02 16.44
C THR A 390 -16.22 1.55 16.15
N ALA A 391 -15.21 1.27 15.32
CA ALA A 391 -14.89 -0.07 14.82
C ALA A 391 -16.11 -0.75 14.18
N LYS A 392 -16.85 -0.01 13.34
CA LYS A 392 -18.01 -0.52 12.61
C LYS A 392 -17.75 -0.48 11.11
N ALA A 393 -17.97 -1.61 10.45
CA ALA A 393 -17.91 -1.75 9.00
C ALA A 393 -19.33 -1.83 8.41
N THR A 394 -19.50 -1.19 7.25
CA THR A 394 -20.71 -1.28 6.43
C THR A 394 -20.33 -1.87 5.07
N LYS A 395 -21.04 -2.92 4.64
CA LYS A 395 -20.86 -3.54 3.31
C LYS A 395 -21.28 -2.53 2.23
N GLY A 396 -20.42 -2.31 1.24
CA GLY A 396 -20.61 -1.36 0.16
C GLY A 396 -20.57 -2.00 -1.23
N LEU A 397 -19.72 -1.44 -2.10
CA LEU A 397 -19.58 -1.81 -3.51
C LEU A 397 -19.32 -3.31 -3.70
N LYS A 398 -20.11 -3.94 -4.57
CA LYS A 398 -19.90 -5.31 -5.04
C LYS A 398 -19.01 -5.32 -6.29
N PHE A 399 -18.05 -6.22 -6.38
CA PHE A 399 -17.36 -6.53 -7.63
C PHE A 399 -18.09 -7.65 -8.38
N VAL A 400 -18.25 -7.53 -9.70
CA VAL A 400 -18.99 -8.51 -10.53
C VAL A 400 -18.04 -9.16 -11.52
N GLY A 401 -17.98 -10.50 -11.49
CA GLY A 401 -17.11 -11.30 -12.35
C GLY A 401 -15.61 -11.07 -12.11
N ILE A 402 -15.27 -10.76 -10.85
CA ILE A 402 -13.91 -10.51 -10.39
C ILE A 402 -13.49 -11.66 -9.48
N SER A 403 -12.36 -12.29 -9.82
CA SER A 403 -11.78 -13.40 -9.06
C SER A 403 -10.77 -12.96 -8.00
N ASP A 404 -10.21 -11.74 -8.10
CA ASP A 404 -9.39 -11.13 -7.06
C ASP A 404 -9.29 -9.60 -7.23
N VAL A 405 -8.98 -8.89 -6.15
CA VAL A 405 -8.69 -7.45 -6.14
C VAL A 405 -7.26 -7.23 -5.65
N ASN A 406 -6.28 -7.21 -6.56
CA ASN A 406 -4.84 -7.20 -6.22
C ASN A 406 -4.41 -5.97 -5.42
N ALA A 407 -4.95 -4.80 -5.72
CA ALA A 407 -4.63 -3.54 -5.08
C ALA A 407 -5.76 -2.53 -5.26
N PHE A 408 -5.86 -1.53 -4.39
CA PHE A 408 -6.65 -0.33 -4.68
C PHE A 408 -6.18 0.89 -3.91
N SER A 409 -6.61 2.05 -4.39
CA SER A 409 -6.40 3.35 -3.75
C SER A 409 -7.46 4.35 -4.21
N LYS A 410 -7.33 5.60 -3.78
CA LYS A 410 -8.14 6.73 -4.24
C LYS A 410 -7.19 7.80 -4.78
N LEU A 411 -7.43 8.24 -6.02
CA LEU A 411 -6.62 9.24 -6.70
C LEU A 411 -7.42 10.52 -6.90
N GLU A 412 -6.76 11.67 -6.81
CA GLU A 412 -7.33 12.97 -7.11
C GLU A 412 -7.54 13.11 -8.64
N THR A 413 -8.71 13.59 -9.04
CA THR A 413 -9.08 13.90 -10.42
C THR A 413 -8.85 15.40 -10.67
N GLY A 414 -8.14 15.74 -11.76
CA GLY A 414 -7.92 17.15 -12.15
C GLY A 414 -6.64 17.83 -11.64
N VAL A 415 -5.63 17.07 -11.20
CA VAL A 415 -4.37 17.62 -10.65
C VAL A 415 -3.18 17.52 -11.62
N ASN A 416 -3.42 17.28 -12.91
CA ASN A 416 -2.35 17.07 -13.90
C ASN A 416 -2.10 18.29 -14.79
#